data_AF-A0A5N4CIR8-F1
#
_entry.id   AF-A0A5N4CIR8-F1
#
_cell.length_a   1.000
_cell.length_b   1.000
_cell.length_c   1.000
_cell.angle_alpha   90.00
_cell.angle_beta   90.00
_cell.angle_gamma   90.00
#
_symmetry.space_group_name_H-M   'P 1'
#
loop_
_entity.id
_entity.type
_entity.pdbx_description
1 polymer ?
#
loop_
_entity_poly.entity_id
_entity_poly.type
_entity_poly.pdbx_seq_one_letter_code
_entity_poly.pdbx_strand_id
1 'polypeptide(L)'
;MVTEEKDHNAIVKGRCCFHRSPTAEAVAWSENMDTLLTSQAGLDAFRTFLKSEFSEENVEFWLACEDFKKTECAEKIASKARMIYSEFIEADAPKEVSEIFHDSESFSINKSAPR
;
A
#
# COMPACT_ATOMS: atom_id res chain seq x y z
N MET A 1 -33.89 44.70 8.32
CA MET A 1 -33.30 43.39 8.64
C MET A 1 -32.00 43.28 7.87
N VAL A 2 -30.93 43.82 8.44
CA VAL A 2 -29.58 43.66 7.89
C VAL A 2 -29.00 42.48 8.66
N THR A 3 -28.83 41.34 8.02
CA THR A 3 -28.14 40.20 8.63
C THR A 3 -26.65 40.47 8.55
N GLU A 4 -26.06 40.79 9.70
CA GLU A 4 -24.61 40.90 9.90
C GLU A 4 -23.94 39.54 9.64
N GLU A 5 -23.17 39.45 8.56
CA GLU A 5 -22.24 38.36 8.31
C GLU A 5 -21.03 38.58 9.24
N LYS A 6 -20.92 37.77 10.30
CA LYS A 6 -19.81 37.87 11.26
C LYS A 6 -18.56 37.21 10.68
N ASP A 7 -17.65 38.06 10.24
CA ASP A 7 -16.26 37.75 9.90
C ASP A 7 -15.55 37.13 11.12
N HIS A 8 -15.37 35.81 11.13
CA HIS A 8 -14.63 35.08 12.17
C HIS A 8 -13.19 34.86 11.71
N ASN A 9 -12.44 35.94 11.50
CA ASN A 9 -10.99 35.84 11.30
C ASN A 9 -10.24 36.84 12.16
N ALA A 10 -10.25 36.63 13.47
CA ALA A 10 -9.44 37.42 14.39
C ALA A 10 -9.08 36.68 15.68
N ILE A 11 -8.33 35.58 15.63
CA ILE A 11 -7.49 35.15 16.77
C ILE A 11 -6.18 34.53 16.24
N VAL A 12 -5.10 35.32 16.30
CA VAL A 12 -3.73 34.91 15.93
C VAL A 12 -2.95 34.46 17.17
N LYS A 13 -2.15 33.40 16.98
CA LYS A 13 -0.94 32.96 17.73
C LYS A 13 -1.08 32.20 19.05
N GLY A 14 -0.77 30.89 19.00
CA GLY A 14 -0.32 30.13 20.16
C GLY A 14 -0.04 28.63 19.93
N ARG A 15 1.24 28.29 19.66
CA ARG A 15 1.90 26.96 19.72
C ARG A 15 1.59 25.88 18.65
N CYS A 16 2.71 25.42 18.06
CA CYS A 16 3.01 24.19 17.32
C CYS A 16 1.89 23.15 17.07
N CYS A 17 1.54 23.02 15.80
CA CYS A 17 1.67 21.76 15.05
C CYS A 17 1.68 22.11 13.55
N PHE A 18 2.59 21.51 12.78
CA PHE A 18 2.58 21.57 11.31
C PHE A 18 1.36 20.80 10.78
N HIS A 19 0.14 21.28 11.02
CA HIS A 19 -1.04 20.70 10.38
C HIS A 19 -1.19 21.36 9.02
N ARG A 20 -0.35 20.91 8.07
CA ARG A 20 -0.54 21.21 6.65
C ARG A 20 -1.90 20.62 6.27
N SER A 21 -2.84 21.47 5.87
CA SER A 21 -4.12 20.99 5.34
C SER A 21 -3.85 20.00 4.19
N PRO A 22 -4.56 18.86 4.13
CA PRO A 22 -4.42 17.92 3.02
C PRO A 22 -4.60 18.64 1.68
N THR A 23 -3.74 18.35 0.71
CA THR A 23 -3.93 18.85 -0.65
C THR A 23 -5.18 18.20 -1.25
N ALA A 24 -5.82 18.85 -2.22
CA ALA A 24 -6.95 18.24 -2.94
C ALA A 24 -6.58 16.86 -3.53
N GLU A 25 -5.32 16.70 -3.94
CA GLU A 25 -4.77 15.43 -4.41
C GLU A 25 -4.70 14.38 -3.29
N ALA A 26 -4.23 14.72 -2.08
CA ALA A 26 -4.21 13.81 -0.94
C ALA A 26 -5.62 13.43 -0.48
N VAL A 27 -6.59 14.35 -0.60
CA VAL A 27 -8.00 14.05 -0.36
C VAL A 27 -8.48 13.02 -1.38
N ALA A 28 -8.19 13.19 -2.67
CA ALA A 28 -8.58 12.24 -3.72
C ALA A 28 -7.96 10.84 -3.53
N TRP A 29 -6.72 10.76 -3.03
CA TRP A 29 -6.10 9.48 -2.68
C TRP A 29 -6.81 8.75 -1.54
N SER A 30 -7.43 9.50 -0.62
CA SER A 30 -8.18 8.91 0.51
C SER A 30 -9.55 8.36 0.12
N GLU A 31 -10.05 8.71 -1.07
CA GLU A 31 -11.37 8.27 -1.54
C GLU A 31 -11.38 6.82 -1.99
N ASN A 32 -10.32 6.36 -2.68
CA ASN A 32 -10.19 4.97 -3.11
C ASN A 32 -8.73 4.61 -3.44
N MET A 33 -8.45 3.30 -3.49
CA MET A 33 -7.11 2.80 -3.78
C MET A 33 -6.70 3.03 -5.25
N ASP A 34 -7.62 2.99 -6.19
CA ASP A 34 -7.30 3.16 -7.62
C ASP A 34 -6.77 4.57 -7.91
N THR A 35 -7.33 5.62 -7.31
CA THR A 35 -6.85 7.00 -7.43
C THR A 35 -5.46 7.18 -6.81
N LEU A 36 -5.20 6.51 -5.69
CA LEU A 36 -3.89 6.49 -5.04
C LEU A 36 -2.84 5.80 -5.94
N LEU A 37 -3.15 4.61 -6.47
CA LEU A 37 -2.22 3.78 -7.25
C LEU A 37 -1.99 4.29 -8.67
N THR A 38 -2.93 5.06 -9.23
CA THR A 38 -2.80 5.67 -10.56
C THR A 38 -2.01 6.99 -10.52
N SER A 39 -2.01 7.72 -9.40
CA SER A 39 -1.14 8.89 -9.23
C SER A 39 0.30 8.44 -8.94
N GLN A 40 1.27 8.95 -9.70
CA GLN A 40 2.68 8.67 -9.45
C GLN A 40 3.11 9.13 -8.03
N ALA A 41 2.66 10.31 -7.61
CA ALA A 41 2.96 10.83 -6.28
C ALA A 41 2.25 10.03 -5.17
N GLY A 42 1.04 9.53 -5.43
CA GLY A 42 0.29 8.67 -4.51
C GLY A 42 0.97 7.31 -4.35
N LEU A 43 1.35 6.68 -5.46
CA LEU A 43 2.06 5.41 -5.46
C LEU A 43 3.42 5.52 -4.73
N ASP A 44 4.19 6.57 -4.94
CA ASP A 44 5.47 6.76 -4.27
C ASP A 44 5.31 6.98 -2.76
N ALA A 45 4.28 7.73 -2.36
CA ALA A 45 3.92 7.89 -0.95
C ALA A 45 3.49 6.55 -0.32
N PHE A 46 2.66 5.77 -1.03
CA PHE A 46 2.19 4.46 -0.56
C PHE A 46 3.31 3.44 -0.47
N ARG A 47 4.21 3.39 -1.45
CA ARG A 47 5.45 2.58 -1.39
C ARG A 47 6.32 2.97 -0.21
N THR A 48 6.47 4.26 0.05
CA THR A 48 7.25 4.74 1.21
C THR A 48 6.62 4.28 2.53
N PHE A 49 5.29 4.32 2.62
CA PHE A 49 4.55 3.82 3.77
C PHE A 49 4.73 2.30 3.94
N LEU A 50 4.58 1.51 2.87
CA LEU A 50 4.75 0.07 2.95
C LEU A 50 6.20 -0.33 3.25
N LYS A 51 7.19 0.42 2.75
CA LYS A 51 8.61 0.25 3.12
C LYS A 51 8.83 0.43 4.62
N SER A 52 8.16 1.38 5.26
CA SER A 52 8.30 1.57 6.71
C SER A 52 7.69 0.42 7.53
N GLU A 53 6.71 -0.27 6.97
CA GLU A 53 6.06 -1.44 7.57
C GLU A 53 6.66 -2.77 7.06
N PHE A 54 7.73 -2.72 6.25
CA PHE A 54 8.36 -3.89 5.61
C PHE A 54 7.37 -4.75 4.79
N SER A 55 6.40 -4.11 4.14
CA SER A 55 5.34 -4.77 3.35
C SER A 55 5.25 -4.26 1.91
N GLU A 56 6.36 -3.75 1.37
CA GLU A 56 6.37 -3.13 0.03
C GLU A 56 6.19 -4.15 -1.11
N GLU A 57 6.55 -5.40 -0.88
CA GLU A 57 6.36 -6.51 -1.80
C GLU A 57 4.90 -6.69 -2.21
N ASN A 58 3.95 -6.35 -1.33
CA ASN A 58 2.52 -6.45 -1.60
C ASN A 58 2.07 -5.54 -2.75
N VAL A 59 2.48 -4.28 -2.76
CA VAL A 59 2.11 -3.35 -3.85
C VAL A 59 2.90 -3.66 -5.11
N GLU A 60 4.15 -4.11 -4.99
CA GLU A 60 4.95 -4.53 -6.14
C GLU A 60 4.34 -5.74 -6.85
N PHE A 61 3.91 -6.74 -6.08
CA PHE A 61 3.21 -7.91 -6.60
C PHE A 61 1.89 -7.52 -7.29
N TRP A 62 1.09 -6.67 -6.66
CA TRP A 62 -0.16 -6.20 -7.25
C TRP A 62 0.08 -5.48 -8.59
N LEU A 63 1.07 -4.60 -8.65
CA LEU A 63 1.43 -3.88 -9.89
C LEU A 63 1.95 -4.84 -10.97
N ALA A 64 2.76 -5.83 -10.60
CA ALA A 64 3.24 -6.85 -11.52
C ALA A 64 2.07 -7.68 -12.09
N CYS A 65 1.07 -7.98 -11.27
CA CYS A 65 -0.16 -8.64 -11.70
C CYS A 65 -0.99 -7.76 -12.65
N GLU A 66 -1.12 -6.47 -12.38
CA GLU A 66 -1.84 -5.53 -13.26
C GLU A 66 -1.15 -5.38 -14.63
N ASP A 67 0.18 -5.35 -14.66
CA ASP A 67 0.96 -5.36 -15.91
C ASP A 67 0.86 -6.72 -16.65
N PHE A 68 0.85 -7.83 -15.90
CA PHE A 68 0.63 -9.15 -16.46
C PHE A 68 -0.74 -9.28 -17.14
N LYS A 69 -1.82 -8.80 -16.50
CA LYS A 69 -3.19 -8.81 -17.05
C LYS A 69 -3.30 -8.06 -18.39
N LYS A 70 -2.48 -7.01 -18.59
CA LYS A 70 -2.44 -6.21 -19.82
C LYS A 70 -1.59 -6.83 -20.93
N THR A 71 -0.93 -7.96 -20.67
CA THR A 71 0.00 -8.59 -21.62
C THR A 71 -0.75 -9.50 -22.58
N GLU A 72 -0.79 -9.14 -23.86
CA GLU A 72 -1.50 -9.92 -24.90
C GLU A 72 -0.60 -10.89 -25.68
N CYS A 73 0.71 -10.66 -25.66
CA CYS A 73 1.67 -11.48 -26.40
C CYS A 73 1.94 -12.81 -25.69
N ALA A 74 1.56 -13.93 -26.30
CA ALA A 74 1.67 -15.27 -25.72
C ALA A 74 3.08 -15.63 -25.20
N GLU A 75 4.13 -15.25 -25.93
CA GLU A 75 5.53 -15.47 -25.51
C GLU A 75 5.91 -14.64 -24.27
N LYS A 76 5.36 -13.43 -24.16
CA LYS A 76 5.55 -12.54 -23.01
C LYS A 76 4.73 -12.96 -21.80
N ILE A 77 3.55 -13.54 -22.00
CA ILE A 77 2.72 -14.08 -20.92
C ILE A 77 3.50 -15.14 -20.15
N ALA A 78 4.05 -16.15 -20.85
CA ALA A 78 4.76 -17.24 -20.19
C ALA A 78 6.03 -16.79 -19.45
N SER A 79 6.75 -15.81 -20.00
CA SER A 79 7.96 -15.25 -19.36
C SER A 79 7.63 -14.38 -18.15
N LYS A 80 6.65 -13.47 -18.25
CA LYS A 80 6.19 -12.65 -17.11
C LYS A 80 5.59 -13.49 -15.99
N ALA A 81 4.79 -14.52 -16.31
CA ALA A 81 4.22 -15.41 -15.31
C ALA A 81 5.32 -16.11 -14.49
N ARG A 82 6.38 -16.60 -15.15
CA ARG A 82 7.53 -17.21 -14.47
C ARG A 82 8.28 -16.21 -13.59
N MET A 83 8.50 -14.99 -14.07
CA MET A 83 9.14 -13.95 -13.27
C MET A 83 8.36 -13.61 -12.01
N ILE A 84 7.05 -13.37 -12.14
CA ILE A 84 6.17 -13.07 -11.00
C ILE A 84 6.18 -14.23 -9.99
N TYR A 85 6.14 -15.47 -10.50
CA TYR A 85 6.22 -16.64 -9.64
C TYR A 85 7.54 -16.69 -8.85
N SER A 86 8.69 -16.61 -9.52
CA SER A 86 10.00 -16.68 -8.86
C SER A 86 10.31 -15.49 -7.94
N GLU A 87 9.71 -14.32 -8.19
CA GLU A 87 9.99 -13.10 -7.43
C GLU A 87 9.08 -12.96 -6.19
N PHE A 88 7.83 -13.42 -6.27
CA PHE A 88 6.82 -13.15 -5.23
C PHE A 88 6.08 -14.39 -4.65
N ILE A 89 6.09 -15.55 -5.33
CA ILE A 89 5.25 -16.71 -4.98
C ILE A 89 6.06 -17.96 -4.60
N GLU A 90 7.21 -18.18 -5.23
CA GLU A 90 8.08 -19.31 -4.93
C GLU A 90 8.52 -19.29 -3.47
N ALA A 91 8.64 -20.46 -2.84
CA ALA A 91 9.13 -20.53 -1.46
C ALA A 91 10.55 -19.96 -1.39
N ASP A 92 10.83 -19.15 -0.38
CA ASP A 92 12.09 -18.41 -0.24
C ASP A 92 12.34 -17.37 -1.36
N ALA A 93 11.28 -16.94 -2.06
CA ALA A 93 11.39 -15.88 -3.06
C ALA A 93 11.90 -14.59 -2.40
N PRO A 94 12.72 -13.80 -3.11
CA PRO A 94 13.36 -12.60 -2.54
C PRO A 94 12.37 -11.53 -2.07
N LYS A 95 11.13 -11.57 -2.58
CA LYS A 95 10.01 -10.70 -2.19
C LYS A 95 8.75 -11.53 -1.95
N GLU A 96 8.91 -12.68 -1.32
CA GLU A 96 7.80 -13.55 -0.97
C GLU A 96 6.70 -12.76 -0.24
N VAL A 97 5.47 -12.80 -0.77
CA VAL A 97 4.31 -12.14 -0.15
C VAL A 97 3.88 -12.96 1.07
N SER A 98 4.49 -12.66 2.22
CA SER A 98 4.56 -13.56 3.38
C SER A 98 3.35 -13.54 4.34
N GLU A 99 2.40 -12.61 4.22
CA GLU A 99 1.37 -12.44 5.27
C GLU A 99 0.06 -13.25 5.10
N ILE A 100 -0.14 -13.99 4.00
CA ILE A 100 -1.38 -14.76 3.80
C ILE A 100 -1.29 -16.18 4.38
N PHE A 101 -0.08 -16.70 4.62
CA PHE A 101 0.11 -18.13 4.94
C PHE A 101 0.60 -18.42 6.37
N HIS A 102 1.30 -17.49 7.02
CA HIS A 102 1.91 -17.76 8.33
C HIS A 102 0.94 -17.74 9.54
N ASP A 103 -0.23 -17.09 9.42
CA ASP A 103 -1.20 -17.03 10.52
C ASP A 103 -2.05 -18.30 10.70
N SER A 104 -1.80 -19.34 9.90
CA SER A 104 -2.44 -20.64 10.09
C SER A 104 -1.70 -21.58 11.07
N GLU A 105 -0.44 -21.31 11.43
CA GLU A 105 0.37 -22.20 12.28
C GLU A 105 0.64 -21.69 13.71
N SER A 106 -0.18 -20.79 14.23
CA SER A 106 -0.20 -20.52 15.68
C SER A 106 -1.02 -21.56 16.49
N PHE A 107 -1.57 -22.60 15.86
CA PHE A 107 -2.15 -23.75 16.56
C PHE A 107 -1.06 -24.69 17.12
N SER A 108 -0.23 -24.15 18.01
CA SER A 108 0.24 -24.80 19.23
C SER A 108 0.49 -26.32 19.13
N ILE A 109 1.49 -26.75 18.36
CA ILE A 109 2.09 -28.06 18.63
C ILE A 109 2.96 -27.89 19.87
N ASN A 110 2.33 -28.17 21.01
CA ASN A 110 2.96 -28.36 22.31
C ASN A 110 4.05 -29.45 22.20
N LYS A 111 5.26 -29.05 21.80
CA LYS A 111 6.47 -29.86 21.93
C LYS A 111 6.96 -29.74 23.38
N SER A 112 6.31 -30.44 24.30
CA SER A 112 6.93 -30.81 25.57
C SER A 112 7.27 -32.31 25.53
N ALA A 113 8.57 -32.56 25.53
CA ALA A 113 9.31 -33.81 25.35
C ALA A 113 8.91 -34.97 26.29
N PRO A 114 9.29 -36.22 25.95
CA PRO A 114 8.99 -37.40 26.75
C PRO A 114 9.83 -37.48 28.02
N ARG A 115 9.19 -37.88 29.13
CA ARG A 115 9.82 -38.63 30.21
C ARG A 115 8.81 -39.62 30.79
#